data_AF-A0A950DA41-F1
#
_entry.id   AF-A0A950DA41-F1
#
_cell.length_a   1.000
_cell.length_b   1.000
_cell.length_c   1.000
_cell.angle_alpha   90.00
_cell.angle_beta   90.00
_cell.angle_gamma   90.00
#
_symmetry.space_group_name_H-M   'P 1'
#
loop_
_entity.id
_entity.type
_entity.pdbx_description
1 polymer ?
#
loop_
_entity_poly.entity_id
_entity_poly.type
_entity_poly.pdbx_seq_one_letter_code
_entity_poly.pdbx_strand_id
1 'polypeptide(L)' 'MARANGKISGPRGAAELLGMKPTTLASRIKALGLKR' A
#
# COMPACT_ATOMS: atom_id res chain seq x y z
N MET A 1 -12.55 -3.92 7.52
CA MET A 1 -12.13 -4.73 6.34
C MET A 1 -10.72 -4.32 5.91
N ALA A 2 -9.66 -4.99 6.38
CA ALA A 2 -8.31 -4.74 5.88
C ALA A 2 -8.03 -5.62 4.66
N ARG A 3 -8.33 -5.12 3.45
CA ARG A 3 -8.26 -5.93 2.22
C ARG A 3 -6.85 -6.39 1.83
N ALA A 4 -5.82 -5.72 2.36
CA ALA A 4 -4.42 -5.90 1.95
C ALA A 4 -3.50 -6.58 2.99
N ASN A 5 -4.02 -7.05 4.12
CA ASN A 5 -3.26 -7.74 5.18
C ASN A 5 -1.91 -7.07 5.59
N GLY A 6 -1.84 -5.73 5.55
CA GLY A 6 -0.61 -4.97 5.86
C GLY A 6 0.52 -5.09 4.81
N LYS A 7 0.20 -5.56 3.60
CA LYS A 7 1.12 -5.61 2.45
C LYS A 7 0.86 -4.44 1.51
N ILE A 8 1.91 -3.68 1.22
CA ILE A 8 1.87 -2.53 0.30
C ILE A 8 2.01 -3.00 -1.14
N SER A 9 2.89 -3.97 -1.39
CA SER A 9 3.26 -4.49 -2.71
C SER A 9 3.00 -6.00 -2.84
N GLY A 10 2.91 -6.48 -4.09
CA GLY A 10 2.72 -7.88 -4.44
C GLY A 10 1.26 -8.30 -4.63
N PRO A 11 1.01 -9.58 -4.96
CA PRO A 11 -0.32 -10.12 -5.20
C PRO A 11 -1.22 -9.88 -3.98
N ARG A 12 -2.40 -9.28 -4.20
CA ARG A 12 -3.38 -8.85 -3.18
C ARG A 12 -2.86 -7.75 -2.23
N GLY A 13 -1.79 -7.05 -2.61
CA GLY A 13 -1.27 -5.89 -1.88
C GLY A 13 -2.20 -4.69 -2.00
N ALA A 14 -2.08 -3.75 -1.07
CA ALA A 14 -2.90 -2.53 -1.04
C ALA A 14 -2.77 -1.73 -2.33
N ALA A 15 -1.57 -1.67 -2.92
CA ALA A 15 -1.36 -0.96 -4.17
C ALA A 15 -2.08 -1.64 -5.35
N GLU A 16 -2.05 -2.97 -5.42
CA GLU A 16 -2.73 -3.75 -6.46
C GLU A 16 -4.25 -3.63 -6.34
N LEU A 17 -4.78 -3.76 -5.12
CA LEU A 17 -6.21 -3.59 -4.82
C LEU A 17 -6.72 -2.18 -5.11
N LEU A 18 -5.84 -1.18 -5.02
CA LEU A 18 -6.11 0.22 -5.35
C LEU A 18 -5.74 0.58 -6.80
N GLY A 19 -5.23 -0.37 -7.60
CA GLY A 19 -4.83 -0.14 -8.99
C GLY A 19 -3.69 0.88 -9.17
N MET A 20 -2.82 1.05 -8.16
CA MET A 20 -1.72 2.01 -8.21
C MET A 20 -0.36 1.33 -8.11
N LYS A 21 0.68 2.06 -8.52
CA LYS A 21 2.06 1.60 -8.36
C LYS A 21 2.41 1.42 -6.86
N PRO A 22 2.99 0.29 -6.45
CA PRO A 22 3.36 0.05 -5.06
C PRO A 22 4.36 1.06 -4.50
N THR A 23 5.27 1.56 -5.34
CA THR A 23 6.22 2.63 -4.98
C THR A 23 5.51 3.94 -4.68
N THR A 24 4.43 4.27 -5.40
CA THR A 24 3.59 5.44 -5.13
C THR A 24 2.84 5.30 -3.81
N LEU A 25 2.26 4.14 -3.53
CA LEU A 25 1.60 3.88 -2.25
C LEU A 25 2.61 3.99 -1.10
N ALA A 26 3.80 3.41 -1.24
CA ALA A 26 4.86 3.48 -0.23
C ALA A 26 5.31 4.92 0.05
N SER A 27 5.47 5.74 -1.00
CA SER A 27 5.83 7.16 -0.85
C SER A 27 4.73 7.96 -0.15
N ARG A 28 3.45 7.71 -0.49
CA ARG A 28 2.30 8.34 0.19
C ARG A 28 2.19 7.93 1.66
N ILE A 29 2.39 6.65 1.97
CA ILE A 29 2.43 6.15 3.36
C ILE A 29 3.52 6.87 4.16
N LYS A 30 4.72 7.01 3.57
CA LYS A 30 5.83 7.77 4.17
C LYS A 30 5.49 9.25 4.37
N ALA A 31 4.88 9.89 3.37
CA ALA A 31 4.48 11.29 3.43
C ALA A 31 3.37 11.55 4.47
N LEU A 32 2.47 10.58 4.65
CA LEU A 32 1.41 10.61 5.67
C LEU A 32 1.93 10.27 7.08
N GLY A 33 3.23 9.97 7.24
CA GLY A 33 3.80 9.58 8.53
C GLY A 33 3.29 8.24 9.07
N LEU A 34 2.59 7.47 8.25
CA LEU A 34 2.07 6.16 8.62
C LEU A 34 3.22 5.15 8.55
N LYS A 35 3.94 4.97 9.67
CA LYS A 35 4.88 3.86 9.79
C LYS A 35 4.12 2.55 9.98
N ARG A 36 4.65 1.49 9.36
CA ARG A 36 4.13 0.12 9.39
C ARG A 36 4.08 -0.42 10.81
#